data_AF-A0A3D0HAZ3-F1
#
_entry.id   AF-A0A3D0HAZ3-F1
#
_cell.length_a   1.000
_cell.length_b   1.000
_cell.length_c   1.000
_cell.angle_alpha   90.00
_cell.angle_beta   90.00
_cell.angle_gamma   90.00
#
_symmetry.space_group_name_H-M   'P 1'
#
loop_
_entity.id
_entity.type
_entity.pdbx_description
1 polymer ?
#
loop_
_entity_poly.entity_id
_entity_poly.type
_entity_poly.pdbx_seq_one_letter_code
_entity_poly.pdbx_strand_id
1 'polypeptide(L)'
;MSEEVRTAIAPINAFEYTVTEEDTDELGHVNNRVYMRWLEESARQASALRGWGADAYLTRGFAWVARQHWIEYLRPCVPGDR
;
A
#
# COMPACT_ATOMS: atom_id res chain seq x y z
N MET A 1 -38.58 -13.04 -0.13
CA MET A 1 -37.45 -12.74 -1.04
C MET A 1 -37.58 -11.28 -1.39
N SER A 2 -36.66 -10.40 -1.01
CA SER A 2 -35.27 -10.46 -1.44
C SER A 2 -34.26 -10.11 -0.33
N GLU A 3 -33.33 -11.04 -0.11
CA GLU A 3 -31.95 -10.70 0.27
C GLU A 3 -31.38 -9.87 -0.87
N GLU A 4 -31.07 -8.57 -0.73
CA GLU A 4 -30.21 -7.88 -1.71
C GLU A 4 -29.82 -6.45 -1.30
N VAL A 5 -29.26 -6.28 -0.09
CA VAL A 5 -28.21 -5.27 0.13
C VAL A 5 -27.16 -5.86 1.05
N ARG A 6 -26.56 -7.00 0.66
CA ARG A 6 -25.22 -7.30 1.14
C ARG A 6 -24.32 -6.34 0.39
N THR A 7 -23.87 -5.26 1.03
CA THR A 7 -22.74 -4.48 0.53
C THR A 7 -21.61 -5.47 0.30
N ALA A 8 -21.34 -5.82 -0.96
CA ALA A 8 -20.16 -6.59 -1.30
C ALA A 8 -18.98 -5.73 -0.86
N ILE A 9 -18.36 -6.08 0.26
CA ILE A 9 -17.10 -5.47 0.67
C ILE A 9 -16.15 -5.81 -0.48
N ALA A 10 -15.81 -4.80 -1.28
CA ALA A 10 -14.81 -4.98 -2.32
C ALA A 10 -13.57 -5.59 -1.67
N PRO A 11 -12.94 -6.61 -2.27
CA PRO A 11 -11.84 -7.32 -1.64
C PRO A 11 -10.76 -6.33 -1.21
N ILE A 12 -10.31 -6.49 0.04
CA ILE A 12 -9.15 -5.79 0.57
C ILE A 12 -7.95 -6.20 -0.29
N ASN A 13 -7.24 -5.23 -0.85
CA ASN A 13 -6.00 -5.51 -1.55
C ASN A 13 -4.94 -5.89 -0.52
N ALA A 14 -4.37 -7.10 -0.63
CA ALA A 14 -3.21 -7.50 0.14
C ALA A 14 -1.95 -7.19 -0.67
N PHE A 15 -1.07 -6.36 -0.12
CA PHE A 15 0.28 -6.16 -0.62
C PHE A 15 1.21 -7.01 0.24
N GLU A 16 1.71 -8.10 -0.34
CA GLU A 16 2.65 -8.99 0.33
C GLU A 16 4.08 -8.63 -0.07
N TYR A 17 4.98 -8.55 0.91
CA TYR A 17 6.36 -8.16 0.69
C TYR A 17 7.27 -8.93 1.65
N THR A 18 8.35 -9.52 1.14
CA THR A 18 9.40 -10.11 1.98
C THR A 18 10.50 -9.09 2.18
N VAL A 19 10.82 -8.80 3.43
CA VAL A 19 11.84 -7.82 3.80
C VAL A 19 13.21 -8.28 3.32
N THR A 20 13.92 -7.38 2.64
CA THR A 20 15.26 -7.60 2.11
C THR A 20 16.32 -6.83 2.89
N GLU A 21 17.59 -7.18 2.70
CA GLU A 21 18.71 -6.45 3.30
C GLU A 21 18.72 -4.96 2.90
N GLU A 22 18.30 -4.64 1.67
CA GLU A 22 18.24 -3.27 1.14
C GLU A 22 17.18 -2.39 1.84
N ASP A 23 16.24 -3.00 2.55
CA ASP A 23 15.22 -2.28 3.30
C ASP A 23 15.73 -1.78 4.66
N THR A 24 16.86 -2.32 5.11
CA THR A 24 17.43 -2.00 6.42
C THR A 24 18.36 -0.79 6.39
N ASP A 25 18.60 -0.20 7.55
CA ASP A 25 19.62 0.82 7.77
C ASP A 25 20.66 0.35 8.80
N GLU A 26 21.54 1.25 9.23
CA GLU A 26 22.62 0.97 10.17
C GLU A 26 22.14 0.47 11.55
N LEU A 27 20.84 0.57 11.85
CA LEU A 27 20.22 0.04 13.07
C LEU A 27 19.80 -1.44 12.93
N GLY A 28 19.95 -2.03 11.75
CA GLY A 28 19.71 -3.46 11.51
C GLY A 28 18.24 -3.86 11.42
N HIS A 29 17.34 -2.90 11.24
CA HIS A 29 15.92 -3.12 10.96
C HIS A 29 15.47 -2.25 9.80
N VAL A 30 14.27 -2.51 9.30
CA VAL A 30 13.70 -1.75 8.19
C VAL A 30 13.71 -0.25 8.50
N ASN A 31 14.23 0.55 7.58
CA ASN A 31 14.23 2.00 7.69
C ASN A 31 12.80 2.53 7.57
N ASN A 32 12.44 3.53 8.39
CA ASN A 32 11.10 4.11 8.40
C ASN A 32 10.59 4.58 7.03
N ARG A 33 11.48 5.03 6.12
CA ARG A 33 11.11 5.45 4.75
C ARG A 33 10.53 4.31 3.91
N VAL A 34 10.94 3.08 4.19
CA VAL A 34 10.53 1.90 3.44
C VAL A 34 9.07 1.55 3.71
N TYR A 35 8.60 1.73 4.95
CA TYR A 35 7.18 1.57 5.27
C TYR A 35 6.29 2.54 4.48
N MET A 36 6.73 3.78 4.27
CA MET A 36 6.01 4.73 3.42
C MET A 36 5.95 4.28 1.97
N ARG A 37 7.05 3.73 1.44
CA ARG A 37 7.10 3.14 0.08
C ARG A 37 6.11 1.99 -0.06
N TRP A 38 6.05 1.07 0.91
CA TRP A 38 5.10 -0.04 0.90
C TRP A 38 3.64 0.42 1.00
N LEU A 39 3.36 1.42 1.84
CA LEU A 39 2.02 2.01 1.97
C LEU A 39 1.56 2.62 0.64
N GLU A 40 2.44 3.38 -0.02
CA GLU A 40 2.15 3.97 -1.33
C GLU A 40 1.94 2.91 -2.40
N GLU A 41 2.81 1.92 -2.49
CA GLU A 41 2.74 0.85 -3.48
C GLU A 41 1.45 0.03 -3.30
N SER A 42 1.11 -0.34 -2.07
CA SER A 42 -0.14 -1.03 -1.75
C SER A 42 -1.37 -0.23 -2.19
N ALA A 43 -1.39 1.09 -1.93
CA ALA A 43 -2.47 1.97 -2.36
C ALA A 43 -2.56 2.10 -3.89
N ARG A 44 -1.41 2.22 -4.57
CA ARG A 44 -1.33 2.27 -6.03
C ARG A 44 -1.84 0.99 -6.69
N GLN A 45 -1.43 -0.17 -6.19
CA GLN A 45 -1.91 -1.46 -6.68
C GLN A 45 -3.42 -1.60 -6.48
N ALA A 46 -3.93 -1.24 -5.31
CA ALA A 46 -5.36 -1.27 -5.02
C ALA A 46 -6.17 -0.37 -5.98
N SER A 47 -5.65 0.81 -6.30
CA SER A 47 -6.23 1.75 -7.26
C SER A 47 -6.19 1.20 -8.69
N ALA A 48 -5.05 0.67 -9.12
CA ALA A 48 -4.85 0.10 -10.45
C ALA A 48 -5.77 -1.10 -10.72
N LEU A 49 -5.95 -2.00 -9.74
CA LEU A 49 -6.87 -3.14 -9.82
C LEU A 49 -8.33 -2.73 -10.06
N ARG A 50 -8.69 -1.47 -9.77
CA ARG A 50 -10.02 -0.89 -9.98
C ARG A 50 -10.10 -0.02 -11.24
N GLY A 51 -9.08 -0.10 -12.11
CA GLY A 51 -9.01 0.69 -13.35
C GLY A 51 -8.47 2.11 -13.18
N TRP A 52 -8.02 2.47 -11.97
CA TRP A 52 -7.50 3.78 -11.64
C TRP A 52 -5.98 3.74 -11.45
N GLY A 53 -5.26 3.29 -12.47
CA GLY A 53 -3.79 3.39 -12.52
C GLY A 53 -3.32 4.82 -12.82
N ALA A 54 -2.01 5.06 -12.75
CA ALA A 54 -1.41 6.37 -13.03
C ALA A 54 -1.86 6.94 -14.40
N ASP A 55 -1.78 6.13 -15.46
CA ASP A 55 -2.17 6.54 -16.80
C ASP A 55 -3.65 6.92 -16.89
N ALA A 56 -4.52 6.22 -16.15
CA ALA A 56 -5.95 6.52 -16.12
C ALA A 56 -6.23 7.90 -15.52
N TYR A 57 -5.46 8.31 -14.50
CA TYR A 57 -5.52 9.68 -13.96
C TYR A 57 -4.98 10.70 -14.96
N LEU A 58 -3.75 10.48 -15.44
CA LEU A 58 -3.04 11.45 -16.28
C LEU A 58 -3.74 11.74 -17.60
N THR A 59 -4.28 10.71 -18.26
CA THR A 59 -5.06 10.87 -19.52
C THR A 59 -6.34 11.68 -19.35
N ARG A 60 -6.85 11.79 -18.11
CA ARG A 60 -8.03 12.60 -17.77
C ARG A 60 -7.67 13.99 -17.25
N GLY A 61 -6.38 14.34 -17.24
CA GLY A 61 -5.89 15.60 -16.66
C GLY A 61 -5.94 15.63 -15.14
N PHE A 62 -5.95 14.45 -14.49
CA PHE A 62 -5.95 14.33 -13.04
C PHE A 62 -4.62 13.81 -12.53
N ALA A 63 -4.33 14.10 -11.25
CA ALA A 63 -3.24 13.51 -10.51
C ALA A 63 -3.73 13.07 -9.13
N TRP A 64 -3.23 11.94 -8.65
CA TRP A 64 -3.47 11.49 -7.29
C TRP A 64 -2.44 12.13 -6.36
N VAL A 65 -2.91 12.74 -5.26
CA VAL A 65 -2.05 13.44 -4.29
C VAL A 65 -2.44 13.01 -2.88
N ALA A 66 -1.56 12.25 -2.22
CA ALA A 66 -1.70 11.97 -0.79
C ALA A 66 -1.53 13.27 0.02
N ARG A 67 -2.53 13.61 0.84
CA ARG A 67 -2.52 14.85 1.65
C ARG A 67 -1.98 14.64 3.06
N GLN A 68 -2.13 13.43 3.58
CA GLN A 68 -1.73 13.04 4.93
C GLN A 68 -1.46 11.54 4.95
N HIS A 69 -0.51 11.13 5.76
CA HIS A 69 -0.24 9.75 6.11
C HIS A 69 0.04 9.69 7.61
N TRP A 70 -0.26 8.55 8.22
CA TRP A 70 0.03 8.29 9.62
C TRP A 70 0.55 6.86 9.72
N ILE A 71 1.71 6.71 10.35
CA ILE A 71 2.33 5.41 10.63
C ILE A 71 2.74 5.41 12.10
N GLU A 72 2.34 4.37 12.81
CA GLU A 72 2.82 4.05 14.14
C GLU A 72 3.66 2.77 14.07
N TYR A 73 4.89 2.83 14.59
CA TYR A 73 5.84 1.75 14.55
C TYR A 73 5.80 0.98 15.88
N LEU A 74 5.20 -0.21 15.86
CA LEU A 74 5.01 -1.02 17.08
C LEU A 74 6.13 -2.03 17.30
N ARG A 75 6.65 -2.63 16.22
CA ARG A 75 7.70 -3.65 16.24
C ARG A 75 8.56 -3.52 14.98
N PRO A 76 9.90 -3.60 15.08
CA PRO A 76 10.75 -3.59 13.91
C PRO A 76 10.53 -4.85 13.06
N CYS A 77 10.54 -4.66 11.74
CA CYS A 77 10.69 -5.76 10.78
C CYS A 77 12.18 -5.93 10.43
N VAL A 78 12.59 -7.17 10.17
CA VAL A 78 13.97 -7.54 9.82
C VAL A 78 13.99 -8.38 8.54
N PRO A 79 15.15 -8.53 7.86
CA PRO A 79 15.25 -9.36 6.66
C PRO A 79 14.68 -10.76 6.84
N GLY A 80 13.89 -11.20 5.85
CA GLY A 80 13.19 -12.49 5.88
C GLY A 80 11.80 -12.48 6.52
N ASP A 81 11.40 -11.41 7.22
CA ASP A 81 10.01 -11.22 7.64
C ASP A 81 9.07 -11.08 6.43
N ARG A 82 7.79 -11.46 6.61
CA ARG A 82 6.72 -11.38 5.59
C ARG A 82 5.45 -10.77 6.17
#